data_AF-A0A5R2MZE4-F1
#
_entry.id   AF-A0A5R2MZE4-F1
#
_cell.length_a   1.000
_cell.length_b   1.000
_cell.length_c   1.000
_cell.angle_alpha   90.00
_cell.angle_beta   90.00
_cell.angle_gamma   90.00
#
_symmetry.space_group_name_H-M   'P 1'
#
loop_
_entity.id
_entity.type
_entity.pdbx_description
1 polymer ?
#
loop_
_entity_poly.entity_id
_entity_poly.type
_entity_poly.pdbx_seq_one_letter_code
_entity_poly.pdbx_strand_id
1 'polypeptide(L)'
;FGLLLFGCFLPFQAVILPMAQTLGILGLAGSLPGLVLVHTVYGIAFTTLFFRNYFVSIPDELVRAAKIDGAGFIRIFVSIMLPAALPIIVVSCIWQFTQIWNDYLFGASFTAGENAPITVALNNIV
;
A
#
# COMPACT_ATOMS: atom_id res chain seq x y z
N PHE A 1 -3.84 15.06 5.02
CA PHE A 1 -4.22 13.84 5.76
C PHE A 1 -5.68 13.46 5.54
N GLY A 2 -6.65 14.38 5.70
CA GLY A 2 -8.07 14.08 5.44
C GLY A 2 -8.36 13.52 4.03
N LEU A 3 -7.72 14.05 2.98
CA LEU A 3 -7.84 13.51 1.61
C LEU A 3 -7.30 12.07 1.47
N LEU A 4 -6.25 11.71 2.22
CA LEU A 4 -5.72 10.34 2.24
C LEU A 4 -6.68 9.39 2.98
N LEU A 5 -7.28 9.86 4.08
CA LEU A 5 -8.29 9.08 4.81
C LEU A 5 -9.53 8.78 3.96
N PHE A 6 -9.94 9.70 3.09
CA PHE A 6 -11.03 9.43 2.15
C PHE A 6 -10.75 8.20 1.27
N GLY A 7 -9.50 8.00 0.86
CA GLY A 7 -9.06 6.82 0.11
C GLY A 7 -9.31 5.50 0.84
N CYS A 8 -9.27 5.48 2.17
CA CYS A 8 -9.57 4.27 2.97
C CYS A 8 -11.05 3.84 2.89
N PHE A 9 -11.94 4.74 2.50
CA PHE A 9 -13.38 4.49 2.42
C PHE A 9 -13.88 4.34 0.98
N LEU A 10 -12.99 4.38 -0.01
CA LEU A 10 -13.38 4.18 -1.39
C LEU A 10 -13.79 2.72 -1.62
N PRO A 11 -15.01 2.47 -2.12
CA PRO A 11 -15.41 1.12 -2.48
C PRO A 11 -14.58 0.65 -3.68
N PHE A 12 -14.16 -0.61 -3.68
CA PHE A 12 -13.35 -1.20 -4.74
C PHE A 12 -13.95 -0.96 -6.13
N GLN A 13 -15.28 -1.05 -6.24
CA GLN A 13 -16.04 -0.87 -7.48
C GLN A 13 -15.85 0.52 -8.09
N ALA A 14 -15.75 1.56 -7.26
CA ALA A 14 -15.53 2.93 -7.74
C ALA A 14 -14.12 3.12 -8.34
N VAL A 15 -13.16 2.27 -7.95
CA VAL A 15 -11.76 2.33 -8.39
C VAL A 15 -11.56 1.62 -9.74
N ILE A 16 -12.44 0.70 -10.13
CA ILE A 16 -12.25 -0.17 -11.30
C ILE A 16 -12.10 0.64 -12.59
N LEU A 17 -13.09 1.49 -12.91
CA LEU A 17 -13.10 2.21 -14.19
C LEU A 17 -11.92 3.20 -14.32
N PRO A 18 -11.63 4.06 -13.33
CA PRO A 18 -10.46 4.95 -13.38
C PRO A 18 -9.14 4.19 -13.52
N MET A 19 -8.99 3.08 -12.80
CA MET A 19 -7.76 2.27 -12.88
C MET A 19 -7.63 1.53 -14.20
N ALA A 20 -8.72 1.03 -14.78
CA ALA A 20 -8.70 0.41 -16.10
C ALA A 20 -8.23 1.39 -17.18
N GLN A 21 -8.74 2.62 -17.16
CA GLN A 21 -8.29 3.70 -18.04
C GLN A 21 -6.81 4.02 -17.84
N THR A 22 -6.38 4.13 -16.57
CA THR A 22 -4.99 4.43 -16.22
C THR A 22 -4.04 3.33 -16.71
N LEU A 23 -4.37 2.05 -16.47
CA LEU A 23 -3.57 0.93 -16.95
C LEU A 23 -3.55 0.84 -18.47
N GLY A 24 -4.65 1.18 -19.15
CA GLY A 24 -4.71 1.26 -20.61
C GLY A 24 -3.76 2.33 -21.16
N ILE A 25 -3.75 3.53 -20.57
CA ILE A 25 -2.84 4.63 -20.95
C ILE A 25 -1.38 4.23 -20.70
N LEU A 26 -1.11 3.53 -19.60
CA LEU A 26 0.24 3.06 -19.26
C LEU A 26 0.68 1.81 -20.05
N GLY A 27 -0.20 1.20 -20.84
CA GLY A 27 0.10 -0.06 -21.54
C GLY A 27 0.27 -1.26 -20.62
N LEU A 28 -0.26 -1.21 -19.40
CA LEU A 28 -0.14 -2.25 -18.36
C LEU A 28 -1.41 -3.09 -18.18
N ALA A 29 -2.42 -2.89 -19.04
CA ALA A 29 -3.68 -3.61 -18.98
C ALA A 29 -3.47 -5.14 -19.12
N GLY A 30 -4.14 -5.94 -18.28
CA GLY A 30 -4.07 -7.41 -18.33
C GLY A 30 -2.75 -8.02 -17.80
N SER A 31 -1.86 -7.21 -17.22
CA SER A 31 -0.53 -7.63 -16.81
C SER A 31 -0.37 -7.74 -15.29
N LEU A 32 0.51 -8.64 -14.83
CA LEU A 32 0.85 -8.74 -13.40
C LEU A 32 1.42 -7.41 -12.83
N PRO A 33 2.31 -6.68 -13.51
CA PRO A 33 2.74 -5.35 -13.04
C PRO A 33 1.59 -4.34 -12.92
N GLY A 34 0.60 -4.41 -13.81
CA GLY A 34 -0.62 -3.60 -13.71
C GLY A 34 -1.43 -3.90 -12.46
N LEU A 35 -1.60 -5.19 -12.13
CA LEU A 35 -2.26 -5.61 -10.89
C LEU A 35 -1.50 -5.15 -9.64
N VAL A 36 -0.16 -5.29 -9.63
CA VAL A 36 0.69 -4.80 -8.53
C VAL A 36 0.52 -3.29 -8.32
N LEU A 37 0.48 -2.52 -9.41
CA LEU A 37 0.25 -1.07 -9.35
C LEU A 37 -1.11 -0.74 -8.72
N VAL A 38 -2.18 -1.43 -9.11
CA VAL A 38 -3.53 -1.24 -8.55
C VAL A 38 -3.53 -1.48 -7.04
N HIS A 39 -2.98 -2.61 -6.59
CA HIS A 39 -2.90 -2.90 -5.15
C HIS A 39 -2.02 -1.90 -4.39
N THR A 40 -0.95 -1.41 -5.00
CA THR A 40 -0.06 -0.40 -4.39
C THR A 40 -0.80 0.92 -4.19
N VAL A 41 -1.51 1.41 -5.21
CA VAL A 41 -2.28 2.65 -5.15
C VAL A 41 -3.41 2.53 -4.14
N TYR A 42 -4.11 1.40 -4.11
CA TYR A 42 -5.20 1.19 -3.15
C TYR A 42 -4.69 1.06 -1.70
N GLY A 43 -3.58 0.34 -1.49
CA GLY A 43 -2.98 0.10 -0.18
C GLY A 43 -2.31 1.33 0.45
N ILE A 44 -1.95 2.36 -0.33
CA ILE A 44 -1.19 3.51 0.16
C ILE A 44 -1.93 4.29 1.26
N ALA A 45 -3.26 4.35 1.19
CA ALA A 45 -4.07 5.10 2.15
C ALA A 45 -3.99 4.47 3.55
N PHE A 46 -4.17 3.16 3.62
CA PHE A 46 -4.10 2.38 4.86
C PHE A 46 -2.69 2.29 5.43
N THR A 47 -1.70 1.97 4.58
CA THR A 47 -0.31 1.90 5.04
C THR A 47 0.17 3.25 5.55
N THR A 48 -0.12 4.36 4.86
CA THR A 48 0.20 5.71 5.35
C THR A 48 -0.47 6.01 6.70
N LEU A 49 -1.74 5.59 6.88
CA LEU A 49 -2.44 5.72 8.15
C LEU A 49 -1.75 4.96 9.29
N PHE A 50 -1.36 3.70 9.04
CA PHE A 50 -0.65 2.87 10.02
C PHE A 50 0.68 3.49 10.44
N PHE A 51 1.51 3.85 9.47
CA PHE A 51 2.81 4.48 9.74
C PHE A 51 2.66 5.82 10.44
N ARG A 52 1.69 6.65 10.04
CA ARG A 52 1.45 7.93 10.73
C ARG A 52 1.07 7.71 12.18
N ASN A 53 0.11 6.83 12.46
CA ASN A 53 -0.34 6.57 13.82
C ASN A 53 0.80 6.03 14.69
N TYR A 54 1.65 5.19 14.10
CA TYR A 54 2.85 4.68 14.78
C TYR A 54 3.87 5.80 15.05
N PHE A 55 4.24 6.60 14.05
CA PHE A 55 5.22 7.67 14.21
C PHE A 55 4.78 8.77 15.17
N VAL A 56 3.49 9.05 15.29
CA VAL A 56 2.95 9.99 16.30
C VAL A 56 3.16 9.47 17.73
N SER A 57 3.32 8.15 17.92
CA SER A 57 3.61 7.58 19.24
C SER A 57 5.08 7.65 19.64
N ILE A 58 5.99 7.95 18.69
CA ILE A 58 7.43 8.06 18.97
C ILE A 58 7.68 9.40 19.69
N PRO A 59 8.43 9.40 20.82
CA PRO A 59 8.74 10.63 21.53
C PRO A 59 9.53 11.63 20.67
N ASP A 60 9.03 12.87 20.60
CA ASP A 60 9.69 13.98 19.87
C ASP A 60 11.10 14.29 20.39
N GLU A 61 11.39 13.93 21.64
CA GLU A 61 12.69 14.13 22.29
C GLU A 61 13.84 13.46 21.52
N LEU A 62 13.60 12.28 20.93
CA LEU A 62 14.60 11.58 20.11
C LEU A 62 15.00 12.40 18.89
N VAL A 63 14.02 13.02 18.23
CA VAL A 63 14.24 13.88 17.06
C VAL A 63 14.93 15.17 17.48
N ARG A 64 14.58 15.75 18.63
CA ARG A 64 15.21 16.97 19.16
C ARG A 64 16.67 16.73 19.54
N ALA A 65 16.98 15.62 20.22
CA ALA A 65 18.34 15.24 20.58
C ALA A 65 19.21 15.07 19.32
N ALA A 66 18.72 14.34 18.33
CA ALA A 66 19.45 14.16 17.07
C ALA A 66 19.70 15.47 16.30
N LYS A 67 18.76 16.43 16.38
CA LYS A 67 18.96 17.77 15.81
C LYS A 67 20.03 18.57 16.55
N ILE A 68 20.12 18.44 17.88
CA ILE A 68 21.19 19.05 18.68
C ILE A 68 22.55 18.47 18.28
N ASP A 69 22.61 17.17 17.99
CA ASP A 69 23.80 16.47 17.47
C ASP A 69 24.12 16.79 16.00
N GLY A 70 23.40 17.73 15.37
CA GLY A 70 23.63 18.16 13.99
C GLY A 70 23.11 17.22 12.91
N ALA A 71 22.28 16.22 13.25
CA ALA A 71 21.73 15.30 12.27
C ALA A 71 20.68 15.99 11.36
N GLY A 72 20.84 15.85 10.05
CA GLY A 72 19.85 16.28 9.05
C GLY A 72 18.64 15.34 8.97
N PHE A 73 17.57 15.78 8.30
CA PHE A 73 16.30 15.04 8.18
C PHE A 73 16.48 13.58 7.72
N ILE A 74 17.24 13.36 6.64
CA ILE A 74 17.46 12.01 6.10
C ILE A 74 18.19 11.12 7.10
N ARG A 75 19.17 11.67 7.84
CA ARG A 75 19.91 10.93 8.87
C ARG A 75 18.99 10.55 10.04
N ILE A 76 18.16 11.47 10.51
CA ILE A 76 17.16 11.20 11.55
C ILE A 76 16.19 10.13 11.09
N PHE A 77 15.69 10.23 9.86
CA PHE A 77 14.75 9.25 9.31
C PHE A 77 15.37 7.85 9.23
N VAL A 78 16.53 7.71 8.60
CA VAL A 78 17.15 6.39 8.35
C VAL A 78 17.75 5.79 9.61
N SER A 79 18.33 6.59 10.52
CA SER A 79 19.03 6.08 11.69
C SER A 79 18.16 5.97 12.95
N ILE A 80 17.03 6.66 13.02
CA ILE A 80 16.17 6.68 14.23
C ILE A 80 14.75 6.23 13.87
N MET A 81 14.08 6.95 12.96
CA MET A 81 12.65 6.69 12.67
C MET A 81 12.43 5.32 12.03
N LEU A 82 13.24 4.96 11.02
CA LEU A 82 13.07 3.73 10.24
C LEU A 82 13.38 2.46 11.06
N PRO A 83 14.46 2.38 11.86
CA PRO A 83 14.68 1.24 12.75
C PRO A 83 13.60 1.13 13.83
N ALA A 84 13.14 2.27 14.38
CA ALA A 84 12.03 2.29 15.32
C ALA A 84 10.71 1.83 14.68
N ALA A 85 10.56 1.96 13.35
CA ALA A 85 9.38 1.55 12.58
C ALA A 85 9.28 0.04 12.33
N LEU A 86 10.28 -0.78 12.69
CA LEU A 86 10.26 -2.22 12.39
C LEU A 86 8.95 -2.92 12.79
N PRO A 87 8.36 -2.68 13.97
CA PRO A 87 7.07 -3.28 14.33
C PRO A 87 5.93 -2.90 13.37
N ILE A 88 5.81 -1.62 12.99
CA ILE A 88 4.73 -1.19 12.09
C ILE A 88 4.96 -1.62 10.64
N ILE A 89 6.22 -1.78 10.22
CA ILE A 89 6.57 -2.38 8.92
C ILE A 89 6.02 -3.80 8.87
N VAL A 90 6.28 -4.63 9.89
CA VAL A 90 5.78 -6.01 9.93
C VAL A 90 4.26 -6.06 9.91
N VAL A 91 3.58 -5.25 10.74
CA VAL A 91 2.11 -5.16 10.76
C VAL A 91 1.55 -4.78 9.39
N SER A 92 2.13 -3.75 8.76
CA SER A 92 1.69 -3.27 7.46
C SER A 92 1.90 -4.32 6.36
N CYS A 93 3.02 -5.05 6.38
CA CYS A 93 3.31 -6.13 5.46
C CYS A 93 2.30 -7.28 5.59
N ILE A 94 2.03 -7.74 6.82
CA ILE A 94 1.05 -8.81 7.06
C ILE A 94 -0.32 -8.38 6.58
N TRP A 95 -0.77 -7.17 6.97
CA TRP A 95 -2.07 -6.65 6.56
C TRP A 95 -2.18 -6.55 5.03
N GLN A 96 -1.18 -5.96 4.36
CA GLN A 96 -1.19 -5.79 2.91
C GLN A 96 -1.17 -7.13 2.18
N PHE A 97 -0.38 -8.09 2.66
CA PHE A 97 -0.37 -9.45 2.12
C PHE A 97 -1.73 -10.12 2.25
N THR A 98 -2.35 -10.08 3.43
CA THR A 98 -3.67 -10.65 3.65
C THR A 98 -4.73 -10.01 2.75
N GLN A 99 -4.69 -8.69 2.56
CA GLN A 99 -5.64 -7.99 1.67
C GLN A 99 -5.46 -8.42 0.21
N ILE A 100 -4.22 -8.45 -0.30
CA ILE A 100 -3.95 -8.83 -1.70
C ILE A 100 -4.29 -10.31 -1.93
N TRP A 101 -3.93 -11.18 -0.98
CA TRP A 101 -4.19 -12.62 -1.09
C TRP A 101 -5.69 -12.96 -1.15
N ASN A 102 -6.52 -12.20 -0.43
CA ASN A 102 -7.97 -12.42 -0.41
C ASN A 102 -8.71 -11.60 -1.48
N ASP A 103 -8.01 -10.76 -2.25
CA ASP A 103 -8.66 -9.98 -3.30
C ASP A 103 -9.00 -10.86 -4.50
N TYR A 104 -10.27 -10.82 -4.86
CA TYR A 104 -10.78 -11.42 -6.10
C TYR A 104 -11.08 -10.33 -7.14
N LEU A 105 -11.57 -9.16 -6.71
CA LEU A 105 -12.19 -8.20 -7.59
C LEU A 105 -11.17 -7.52 -8.51
N PHE A 106 -10.02 -7.07 -7.98
CA PHE A 106 -8.97 -6.50 -8.83
C PHE A 106 -8.24 -7.58 -9.63
N GLY A 107 -8.03 -8.75 -9.05
CA GLY A 107 -7.54 -9.93 -9.78
C GLY A 107 -8.35 -10.20 -11.04
N ALA A 108 -9.67 -10.38 -10.91
CA ALA A 108 -10.56 -10.67 -12.03
C ALA A 108 -10.72 -9.49 -13.00
N SER A 109 -10.58 -8.25 -12.53
CA SER A 109 -10.77 -7.06 -13.37
C SER A 109 -9.53 -6.67 -14.19
N PHE A 110 -8.32 -6.98 -13.70
CA PHE A 110 -7.08 -6.44 -14.28
C PHE A 110 -6.08 -7.49 -14.78
N THR A 111 -6.38 -8.78 -14.63
CA THR A 111 -5.54 -9.87 -15.15
C THR A 111 -6.35 -10.87 -15.97
N ALA A 112 -5.68 -11.62 -16.84
CA ALA A 112 -6.29 -12.67 -17.65
C ALA A 112 -5.29 -13.80 -17.94
N GLY A 113 -5.82 -15.00 -18.24
CA GLY A 113 -5.02 -16.16 -18.63
C GLY A 113 -4.07 -16.61 -17.51
N GLU A 114 -2.81 -16.87 -17.87
CA GLU A 114 -1.77 -17.36 -16.94
C GLU A 114 -1.41 -16.35 -15.83
N ASN A 115 -1.72 -15.06 -16.02
CA ASN A 115 -1.45 -14.01 -15.02
C ASN A 115 -2.53 -13.91 -13.94
N ALA A 116 -3.61 -14.68 -14.04
CA ALA A 116 -4.71 -14.63 -13.09
C ALA A 116 -4.30 -15.19 -11.71
N PRO A 117 -4.55 -14.46 -10.60
CA PRO A 117 -4.35 -14.98 -9.26
C PRO A 117 -5.15 -16.27 -9.02
N ILE A 118 -4.65 -17.11 -8.11
CA ILE A 118 -5.29 -18.40 -7.79
C ILE A 118 -6.73 -18.24 -7.30
N THR A 119 -7.03 -17.12 -6.61
CA THR A 119 -8.39 -16.77 -6.16
C THR A 119 -9.37 -16.62 -7.34
N VAL A 120 -8.90 -16.08 -8.46
CA VAL A 120 -9.67 -15.95 -9.70
C VAL A 120 -9.78 -17.30 -10.41
N ALA A 121 -8.67 -18.03 -10.51
CA ALA A 121 -8.63 -19.32 -11.19
C ALA A 121 -9.55 -20.35 -10.52
N LEU A 122 -9.56 -20.42 -9.19
CA LEU A 122 -10.43 -21.32 -8.41
C LEU A 122 -11.92 -21.03 -8.63
N ASN A 123 -12.30 -19.76 -8.72
CA ASN A 123 -13.70 -19.38 -8.93
C ASN A 123 -14.21 -19.79 -10.32
N ASN A 124 -13.34 -19.78 -11.34
CA ASN A 124 -13.71 -20.15 -12.71
C ASN A 124 -13.82 -21.67 -12.95
N ILE A 125 -13.48 -22.51 -11.96
CA ILE A 125 -13.54 -23.99 -12.07
C ILE A 125 -14.92 -24.53 -11.63
N VAL A 126 -15.69 -23.76 -10.87
CA VAL A 126 -17.02 -24.12 -10.36
C VAL A 126 -18.11 -23.49 -11.22
#